data_AF-F3CDU7-F1
#
_entry.id   AF-F3CDU7-F1
#
_cell.length_a   1.000
_cell.length_b   1.000
_cell.length_c   1.000
_cell.angle_alpha   90.00
_cell.angle_beta   90.00
_cell.angle_gamma   90.00
#
_symmetry.space_group_name_H-M   'P 1'
#
loop_
_entity.id
_entity.type
_entity.pdbx_description
1 polymer ?
#
loop_
_entity_poly.entity_id
_entity_poly.type
_entity_poly.pdbx_seq_one_letter_code
_entity_poly.pdbx_strand_id
1 'polypeptide(L)' 'MQAFKSYAALVQHLPASENHHHAYHGGMLDHGLEIVAYALKIRQMYLLPIGAPPESQAPSPK' A
#
# COMPACT_ATOMS: atom_id res chain seq x y z
N MET A 1 -11.38 -12.62 1.35
CA MET A 1 -10.15 -13.31 1.85
C MET A 1 -9.44 -14.14 0.78
N GLN A 2 -10.14 -14.96 -0.01
CA GLN A 2 -9.50 -15.83 -1.02
C GLN A 2 -8.65 -15.07 -2.05
N ALA A 3 -9.13 -13.93 -2.56
CA ALA A 3 -8.39 -13.12 -3.54
C ALA A 3 -7.00 -12.70 -3.04
N PHE A 4 -6.88 -12.28 -1.77
CA PHE A 4 -5.60 -11.91 -1.18
C PHE A 4 -4.65 -13.11 -1.04
N LYS A 5 -5.18 -14.29 -0.69
CA LYS A 5 -4.39 -15.51 -0.61
C LYS A 5 -3.89 -15.94 -2.00
N SER A 6 -4.76 -15.91 -3.01
CA SER A 6 -4.39 -16.24 -4.39
C SER A 6 -3.35 -15.25 -4.95
N TYR A 7 -3.53 -13.95 -4.66
CA TYR A 7 -2.55 -12.92 -5.01
C TYR A 7 -1.20 -13.16 -4.33
N ALA A 8 -1.18 -13.33 -3.00
CA ALA A 8 0.04 -13.59 -2.25
C ALA A 8 0.75 -14.86 -2.73
N ALA A 9 0.01 -15.94 -3.00
CA ALA A 9 0.57 -17.18 -3.54
C ALA A 9 1.22 -17.00 -4.92
N LEU A 10 0.74 -16.06 -5.73
CA LEU A 10 1.36 -15.70 -7.01
C LEU A 10 2.61 -14.85 -6.81
N VAL A 11 2.48 -13.73 -6.09
CA VAL A 11 3.54 -12.72 -6.03
C VAL A 11 4.69 -13.07 -5.08
N GLN A 12 4.49 -14.02 -4.15
CA GLN A 12 5.59 -14.54 -3.33
C GLN A 12 6.69 -15.23 -4.15
N HIS A 13 6.45 -15.51 -5.43
CA HIS A 13 7.43 -16.13 -6.33
C HIS A 13 8.12 -15.14 -7.27
N LEU A 14 7.78 -13.85 -7.18
CA LEU A 14 8.25 -12.82 -8.10
C LEU A 14 9.14 -11.80 -7.37
N PRO A 15 10.22 -11.32 -8.00
CA PRO A 15 10.89 -10.12 -7.54
C PRO A 15 10.03 -8.89 -7.85
N ALA A 16 10.14 -7.83 -7.05
CA ALA A 16 9.43 -6.57 -7.35
C ALA A 16 10.09 -5.81 -8.51
N SER A 17 11.39 -6.04 -8.74
CA SER A 17 12.17 -5.46 -9.83
C SER A 17 13.42 -6.30 -10.11
N GLU A 18 14.12 -6.03 -11.21
CA GLU A 18 15.29 -6.81 -11.62
C GLU A 18 16.61 -6.36 -10.95
N ASN A 19 16.67 -5.14 -10.42
CA ASN A 19 17.93 -4.57 -9.89
C ASN A 19 17.68 -3.47 -8.82
N HIS A 20 16.93 -3.80 -7.77
CA HIS A 20 16.68 -2.89 -6.64
C HIS A 20 16.60 -3.65 -5.31
N HIS A 21 16.29 -2.94 -4.21
CA HIS A 21 16.25 -3.51 -2.86
C HIS A 21 15.19 -4.61 -2.66
N HIS A 22 14.32 -4.86 -3.64
CA HIS A 22 13.33 -5.95 -3.67
C HIS A 22 13.53 -6.91 -4.85
N ALA A 23 14.76 -7.02 -5.39
CA ALA A 23 15.12 -7.90 -6.50
C ALA A 23 15.50 -9.32 -6.04
N TYR A 24 14.58 -9.98 -5.33
CA TYR A 24 14.74 -11.35 -4.85
C TYR A 24 13.38 -12.08 -4.87
N HIS A 25 13.41 -13.41 -4.76
CA HIS A 25 12.19 -14.23 -4.70
C HIS A 25 11.33 -13.82 -3.49
N GLY A 26 10.07 -13.42 -3.75
CA GLY A 26 9.18 -12.89 -2.73
C GLY A 26 9.21 -11.37 -2.58
N GLY A 27 10.16 -10.69 -3.22
CA GLY A 27 10.30 -9.24 -3.13
C GLY A 27 9.06 -8.47 -3.59
N MET A 28 8.26 -9.02 -4.52
CA MET A 28 6.99 -8.39 -4.92
C MET A 28 5.94 -8.40 -3.80
N LEU A 29 5.91 -9.45 -2.97
CA LEU A 29 5.03 -9.51 -1.80
C LEU A 29 5.46 -8.50 -0.74
N ASP A 30 6.76 -8.49 -0.41
CA ASP A 30 7.32 -7.60 0.61
C ASP A 30 7.14 -6.12 0.24
N HIS A 31 7.46 -5.76 -1.01
CA HIS A 31 7.27 -4.40 -1.51
C HIS A 31 5.79 -3.99 -1.51
N GLY A 32 4.88 -4.90 -1.90
CA GLY A 32 3.45 -4.63 -1.86
C GLY A 32 2.94 -4.32 -0.44
N LEU A 33 3.39 -5.09 0.56
CA LEU A 33 3.05 -4.86 1.96
C LEU A 33 3.62 -3.53 2.48
N GLU A 34 4.85 -3.18 2.09
CA GLU A 34 5.47 -1.90 2.42
C GLU A 34 4.65 -0.71 1.89
N ILE A 35 4.22 -0.77 0.62
CA ILE A 35 3.39 0.29 0.02
C ILE A 35 2.02 0.39 0.70
N VAL A 36 1.38 -0.74 1.03
CA VAL A 36 0.10 -0.74 1.77
C VAL A 36 0.29 -0.10 3.15
N ALA A 37 1.33 -0.47 3.88
CA ALA A 37 1.64 0.12 5.18
C ALA A 37 1.90 1.63 5.06
N TYR A 38 2.65 2.06 4.04
CA TYR A 38 2.92 3.47 3.78
C TYR A 38 1.65 4.26 3.43
N ALA A 39 0.80 3.72 2.56
CA ALA A 39 -0.49 4.33 2.21
C ALA A 39 -1.42 4.45 3.42
N LEU A 40 -1.45 3.43 4.30
CA LEU A 40 -2.21 3.49 5.54
C LEU A 40 -1.65 4.53 6.51
N LYS A 41 -0.33 4.64 6.62
CA LYS A 41 0.33 5.69 7.42
C LYS A 41 -0.02 7.08 6.92
N ILE A 42 0.04 7.29 5.59
CA ILE A 42 -0.39 8.54 4.96
C ILE A 42 -1.85 8.83 5.30
N ARG A 43 -2.75 7.87 5.08
CA ARG A 43 -4.18 8.02 5.41
C ARG A 43 -4.40 8.36 6.88
N GLN A 44 -3.62 7.78 7.79
CA GLN A 44 -3.68 8.10 9.21
C GLN A 44 -3.24 9.54 9.52
N MET A 45 -2.27 10.08 8.78
CA MET A 45 -1.90 11.49 8.87
C MET A 45 -2.96 12.43 8.28
N TYR A 46 -3.83 11.93 7.41
CA TYR A 46 -5.02 12.63 6.88
C TYR A 46 -6.32 12.22 7.61
N LEU A 47 -6.25 11.75 8.86
CA LEU A 47 -7.46 11.50 9.65
C LEU A 47 -8.19 12.81 9.89
N LEU A 48 -9.18 13.07 9.06
CA LEU A 48 -10.20 14.07 9.30
C LEU A 48 -11.07 13.61 10.48
N PRO A 49 -11.62 14.55 11.26
CA PRO A 49 -12.53 14.21 12.34
C PRO A 49 -13.60 13.24 11.86
N ILE A 50 -13.87 12.19 12.65
CA ILE A 50 -14.97 11.27 12.40
C ILE A 50 -16.26 12.10 12.27
N GLY A 51 -16.85 12.12 11.07
CA GLY A 51 -18.07 12.88 10.77
C GLY A 51 -17.90 14.10 9.85
N ALA A 52 -16.68 14.44 9.39
CA ALA A 52 -16.49 15.54 8.45
C ALA A 52 -17.02 15.21 7.03
N PRO A 53 -17.72 16.13 6.34
CA PRO A 53 -18.20 15.92 4.97
C PRO A 53 -17.08 15.71 3.94
N PRO A 54 -17.32 14.94 2.86
CA PRO A 54 -16.37 14.71 1.76
C PRO A 54 -15.75 15.98 1.16
N GLU A 55 -16.54 17.05 1.05
CA GLU A 55 -16.09 18.35 0.54
C GLU A 55 -15.09 19.07 1.46
N SER A 56 -15.01 18.69 2.74
CA SER A 56 -14.03 19.20 3.69
C SER A 56 -12.69 18.46 3.62
N GLN A 57 -12.57 17.46 2.73
CA GLN A 57 -11.43 16.54 2.66
C GLN A 57 -10.35 16.93 1.65
N ALA A 58 -10.53 18.01 0.89
CA ALA A 58 -9.48 18.56 0.05
C ALA A 58 -8.61 19.53 0.87
N PRO A 59 -7.28 19.34 0.98
CA PRO A 59 -6.44 20.39 1.52
C PRO A 59 -6.59 21.62 0.63
N SER A 60 -6.84 22.79 1.23
CA SER A 60 -6.83 24.05 0.51
C SER A 60 -5.50 24.18 -0.25
N PRO A 61 -5.50 24.50 -1.55
CA PRO A 61 -4.26 24.75 -2.26
C PRO A 61 -3.64 26.00 -1.64
N LYS A 62 -2.50 25.83 -0.98
CA LYS A 62 -1.56 26.93 -0.72
C LYS A 62 -0.49 26.89 -1.80
#